data_AF-A0AAU6RYZ9-F1
#
_entry.id   AF-A0AAU6RYZ9-F1
#
_cell.length_a   1.000
_cell.length_b   1.000
_cell.length_c   1.000
_cell.angle_alpha   90.00
_cell.angle_beta   90.00
_cell.angle_gamma   90.00
#
_symmetry.space_group_name_H-M   'P 1'
#
loop_
_entity.id
_entity.type
_entity.pdbx_description
1 polymer ?
#
loop_
_entity_poly.entity_id
_entity_poly.type
_entity_poly.pdbx_seq_one_letter_code
_entity_poly.pdbx_strand_id
1 'polypeptide(L)'
;MRNNLSRWLIGAAAVFIVACTPAQDNSDKFVSGHTVVHEVFWGADHDNPYPFTTSGEISCVYYPDFGIEVYFEPAGYIDESSIGTPLNKAAADALKRDGMKPNVPYSIKEGADLSEAVEVGLRVCDELVR
;
A
#
# COMPACT_ATOMS: atom_id res chain seq x y z
N MET A 1 24.83 -2.74 -76.70
CA MET A 1 23.36 -2.78 -76.56
C MET A 1 22.90 -4.22 -76.40
N ARG A 2 22.50 -4.64 -75.19
CA ARG A 2 21.56 -5.75 -74.94
C ARG A 2 21.06 -5.75 -73.47
N ASN A 3 19.83 -5.26 -73.32
CA ASN A 3 18.69 -5.82 -72.55
C ASN A 3 18.76 -5.93 -71.00
N ASN A 4 18.11 -4.96 -70.36
CA ASN A 4 17.05 -5.02 -69.33
C ASN A 4 16.76 -6.30 -68.49
N LEU A 5 16.56 -6.01 -67.20
CA LEU A 5 15.62 -6.60 -66.21
C LEU A 5 15.85 -8.02 -65.67
N SER A 6 16.18 -8.09 -64.37
CA SER A 6 15.54 -9.02 -63.41
C SER A 6 15.96 -8.66 -61.97
N ARG A 7 15.18 -7.87 -61.22
CA ARG A 7 14.04 -8.31 -60.37
C ARG A 7 14.50 -8.62 -58.94
N TRP A 8 14.35 -7.59 -58.10
CA TRP A 8 13.78 -7.63 -56.74
C TRP A 8 14.30 -8.70 -55.79
N LEU A 9 15.05 -8.30 -54.77
CA LEU A 9 14.92 -8.82 -53.39
C LEU A 9 15.41 -7.75 -52.39
N ILE A 10 14.58 -6.73 -52.14
CA ILE A 10 14.72 -5.93 -50.92
C ILE A 10 13.97 -6.72 -49.84
N GLY A 11 14.69 -7.54 -49.09
CA GLY A 11 14.15 -8.24 -47.93
C GLY A 11 13.81 -7.22 -46.84
N ALA A 12 12.52 -6.90 -46.71
CA ALA A 12 12.02 -6.11 -45.60
C ALA A 12 12.06 -6.97 -44.33
N ALA A 13 13.07 -6.77 -43.49
CA ALA A 13 13.07 -7.26 -42.13
C ALA A 13 12.04 -6.46 -41.33
N ALA A 14 10.82 -7.00 -41.23
CA ALA A 14 9.82 -6.49 -40.31
C ALA A 14 10.27 -6.82 -38.88
N VAL A 15 10.97 -5.86 -38.25
CA VAL A 15 11.20 -5.88 -36.82
C VAL A 15 9.85 -5.69 -36.16
N PHE A 16 9.27 -6.78 -35.64
CA PHE A 16 8.14 -6.70 -34.71
C PHE A 16 8.66 -6.07 -33.42
N ILE A 17 8.60 -4.75 -33.36
CA ILE A 17 8.74 -4.04 -32.08
C ILE A 17 7.46 -4.37 -31.32
N VAL A 18 7.50 -5.40 -30.48
CA VAL A 18 6.58 -5.50 -29.36
C VAL A 18 6.90 -4.30 -28.49
N ALA A 19 6.21 -3.20 -28.73
CA ALA A 19 6.21 -2.09 -27.81
C ALA A 19 5.55 -2.63 -26.55
N CYS A 20 6.35 -3.03 -25.55
CA CYS A 20 5.89 -3.05 -24.19
C CYS A 20 5.29 -1.66 -23.95
N THR A 21 3.97 -1.58 -23.83
CA THR A 21 3.34 -0.41 -23.21
C THR A 21 4.10 -0.17 -21.92
N PRO A 22 4.58 1.05 -21.63
CA PRO A 22 5.00 1.33 -20.28
C PRO A 22 3.78 1.01 -19.42
N ALA A 23 3.91 0.03 -18.51
CA ALA A 23 3.00 -0.05 -17.39
C ALA A 23 2.96 1.37 -16.85
N GLN A 24 1.77 1.99 -16.82
CA GLN A 24 1.65 3.36 -16.34
C GLN A 24 2.30 3.40 -14.97
N ASP A 25 3.44 4.07 -14.90
CA ASP A 25 4.23 4.19 -13.70
C ASP A 25 3.43 5.09 -12.74
N ASN A 26 2.55 4.46 -11.98
CA ASN A 26 1.79 5.08 -10.90
C ASN A 26 2.64 5.12 -9.62
N SER A 27 3.97 4.90 -9.67
CA SER A 27 4.83 5.04 -8.48
C SER A 27 4.73 6.44 -7.88
N ASP A 28 4.47 7.46 -8.70
CA ASP A 28 4.17 8.84 -8.27
C ASP A 28 2.86 8.99 -7.45
N LYS A 29 2.03 7.94 -7.40
CA LYS A 29 0.77 7.91 -6.63
C LYS A 29 0.82 6.96 -5.45
N PHE A 30 1.93 6.24 -5.25
CA PHE A 30 2.10 5.43 -4.07
C PHE A 30 2.51 6.33 -2.92
N VAL A 31 1.66 6.40 -1.90
CA VAL A 31 1.96 7.12 -0.66
C VAL A 31 1.92 6.13 0.47
N SER A 32 3.00 6.09 1.26
CA SER A 32 3.04 5.37 2.51
C SER A 32 3.56 6.26 3.62
N GLY A 33 2.98 6.09 4.80
CA GLY A 33 3.38 6.84 5.98
C GLY A 33 3.08 6.03 7.24
N HIS A 34 3.63 6.48 8.35
CA HIS A 34 3.36 5.89 9.65
C HIS A 34 3.41 6.95 10.74
N THR A 35 2.78 6.64 11.87
CA THR A 35 2.96 7.38 13.11
C THR A 35 3.09 6.41 14.27
N VAL A 36 4.01 6.71 15.18
CA VAL A 36 4.22 5.92 16.40
C VAL A 36 3.09 6.20 17.37
N VAL A 37 2.55 5.15 17.98
CA VAL A 37 1.48 5.22 18.97
C VAL A 37 1.85 4.44 20.22
N HIS A 38 1.54 5.01 21.38
CA HIS A 38 1.88 4.44 22.68
C HIS A 38 0.84 4.86 23.73
N GLU A 39 0.40 3.91 24.56
CA GLU A 39 -0.69 4.10 25.53
C GLU A 39 -0.46 5.31 26.46
N VAL A 40 0.76 5.46 26.97
CA VAL A 40 1.15 6.55 27.88
C VAL A 40 0.96 7.95 27.27
N PHE A 41 1.09 8.09 25.95
CA PHE A 41 0.98 9.39 25.27
C PHE A 41 -0.37 9.60 24.58
N TRP A 42 -1.14 8.52 24.36
CA TRP A 42 -2.38 8.56 23.60
C TRP A 42 -3.38 9.58 24.14
N GLY A 43 -3.66 9.55 25.44
CA GLY A 43 -4.64 10.46 26.06
C GLY A 43 -4.25 11.94 26.09
N ALA A 44 -3.08 12.33 25.58
CA ALA A 44 -2.72 13.74 25.42
C ALA A 44 -3.37 14.36 24.17
N ASP A 45 -3.54 13.57 23.12
CA ASP A 45 -4.00 14.03 21.79
C ASP A 45 -5.32 13.38 21.36
N HIS A 46 -5.86 12.47 22.17
CA HIS A 46 -6.98 11.60 21.81
C HIS A 46 -8.04 11.48 22.91
N ASP A 47 -9.31 11.51 22.50
CA ASP A 47 -10.46 11.43 23.41
C ASP A 47 -10.85 9.99 23.73
N ASN A 48 -10.61 9.04 22.81
CA ASN A 48 -10.92 7.64 23.02
C ASN A 48 -9.79 6.91 23.76
N PRO A 49 -10.06 5.81 24.49
CA PRO A 49 -9.01 5.00 25.10
C PRO A 49 -8.06 4.39 24.05
N TYR A 50 -6.78 4.21 24.43
CA TYR A 50 -5.78 3.58 23.56
C TYR A 50 -6.23 2.18 23.12
N PRO A 51 -6.38 1.90 21.81
CA PRO A 51 -7.10 0.72 21.34
C PRO A 51 -6.23 -0.54 21.21
N PHE A 52 -4.90 -0.43 21.29
CA PHE A 52 -3.99 -1.56 21.02
C PHE A 52 -3.47 -2.21 22.29
N THR A 53 -3.12 -3.50 22.22
CA THR A 53 -2.57 -4.26 23.36
C THR A 53 -1.10 -3.96 23.65
N THR A 54 -0.43 -3.20 22.78
CA THR A 54 0.99 -2.83 22.89
C THR A 54 1.25 -1.52 22.15
N SER A 55 2.43 -0.92 22.33
CA SER A 55 2.92 0.19 21.50
C SER A 55 3.28 -0.28 20.10
N GLY A 56 3.18 0.61 19.12
CA GLY A 56 3.51 0.28 17.74
C GLY A 56 3.39 1.48 16.83
N GLU A 57 3.08 1.20 15.57
CA GLU A 57 2.87 2.18 14.53
C GLU A 57 1.49 2.00 13.92
N ILE A 58 0.81 3.11 13.63
CA ILE A 58 -0.28 3.10 12.67
C ILE A 58 0.34 3.45 11.33
N SER A 59 0.31 2.50 10.41
CA SER A 59 0.80 2.69 9.04
C SER A 59 -0.36 2.91 8.09
N CYS A 60 -0.11 3.68 7.05
CA CYS A 60 -1.05 3.90 5.97
C CYS A 60 -0.37 3.67 4.63
N VAL A 61 -1.13 3.12 3.68
CA VAL A 61 -0.69 2.92 2.30
C VAL A 61 -1.83 3.31 1.38
N TYR A 62 -1.57 4.24 0.46
CA TYR A 62 -2.52 4.65 -0.56
C TYR A 62 -2.26 3.91 -1.87
N TYR A 63 -3.30 3.23 -2.35
CA TYR A 63 -3.37 2.70 -3.71
C TYR A 63 -4.51 3.37 -4.48
N PRO A 64 -4.29 3.85 -5.72
CA PRO A 64 -5.32 4.51 -6.52
C PRO A 64 -6.62 3.71 -6.70
N ASP A 65 -6.52 2.38 -6.76
CA ASP A 65 -7.65 1.49 -7.04
C ASP A 65 -8.37 1.00 -5.77
N PHE A 66 -7.74 1.12 -4.60
CA PHE A 66 -8.21 0.51 -3.34
C PHE A 66 -8.43 1.51 -2.21
N GLY A 67 -7.98 2.77 -2.41
CA GLY A 67 -8.02 3.80 -1.39
C GLY A 67 -6.87 3.69 -0.40
N ILE A 68 -7.05 4.30 0.77
CA ILE A 68 -6.05 4.29 1.83
C ILE A 68 -6.31 3.07 2.72
N GLU A 69 -5.36 2.16 2.73
CA GLU A 69 -5.29 1.05 3.66
C GLU A 69 -4.62 1.53 4.95
N VAL A 70 -5.18 1.17 6.11
CA VAL A 70 -4.63 1.53 7.42
C VAL A 70 -4.40 0.26 8.23
N TYR A 71 -3.19 0.10 8.75
CA TYR A 71 -2.77 -1.04 9.55
C TYR A 71 -2.19 -0.59 10.90
N PHE A 72 -2.25 -1.48 11.88
CA PHE A 72 -1.46 -1.39 13.09
C PHE A 72 -0.33 -2.41 13.05
N GLU A 73 0.89 -1.91 13.22
CA GLU A 73 2.13 -2.68 13.28
C GLU A 73 2.71 -2.62 14.70
N PRO A 74 2.69 -3.72 15.47
CA PRO A 74 3.29 -3.72 16.80
C PRO A 74 4.78 -3.40 16.76
N ALA A 75 5.28 -2.73 17.80
CA ALA A 75 6.70 -2.43 17.91
C ALA A 75 7.53 -3.73 17.83
N GLY A 76 8.53 -3.75 16.93
CA GLY A 76 9.33 -4.94 16.63
C GLY A 76 8.77 -5.87 15.56
N TYR A 77 7.64 -5.52 14.94
CA TYR A 77 6.99 -6.27 13.85
C TYR A 77 6.72 -5.37 12.63
N ILE A 78 7.74 -4.64 12.19
CA ILE A 78 7.67 -3.66 11.07
C ILE A 78 8.49 -4.10 9.85
N ASP A 79 8.94 -5.35 9.81
CA ASP A 79 9.70 -5.89 8.68
C ASP A 79 8.79 -6.39 7.54
N GLU A 80 9.38 -6.63 6.37
CA GLU A 80 8.67 -7.07 5.16
C GLU A 80 7.97 -8.43 5.30
N SER A 81 8.28 -9.21 6.33
CA SER A 81 7.63 -10.50 6.59
C SER A 81 6.44 -10.38 7.55
N SER A 82 6.28 -9.23 8.17
CA SER A 82 5.18 -8.91 9.08
C SER A 82 4.01 -8.30 8.31
N ILE A 83 2.80 -8.76 8.63
CA ILE A 83 1.54 -8.25 8.08
C ILE A 83 0.74 -7.75 9.28
N GLY A 84 0.62 -6.42 9.37
CA GLY A 84 -0.09 -5.75 10.45
C GLY A 84 -1.57 -6.07 10.52
N THR A 85 -2.17 -5.62 11.61
CA THR A 85 -3.61 -5.75 11.81
C THR A 85 -4.36 -4.71 10.97
N PRO A 86 -5.29 -5.07 10.07
CA PRO A 86 -6.07 -4.11 9.30
C PRO A 86 -7.02 -3.35 10.21
N LEU A 87 -7.00 -2.02 10.15
CA LEU A 87 -7.86 -1.15 10.97
C LEU A 87 -9.11 -0.69 10.23
N ASN A 88 -9.07 -0.65 8.89
CA ASN A 88 -10.18 -0.22 8.06
C ASN A 88 -10.59 -1.27 7.02
N LYS A 89 -11.74 -1.02 6.36
CA LYS A 89 -12.29 -1.94 5.36
C LYS A 89 -11.37 -2.11 4.15
N ALA A 90 -10.69 -1.05 3.71
CA ALA A 90 -9.78 -1.12 2.57
C ALA A 90 -8.63 -2.10 2.84
N ALA A 91 -7.96 -1.99 4.00
CA ALA A 91 -6.91 -2.90 4.44
C ALA A 91 -7.42 -4.35 4.57
N ALA A 92 -8.59 -4.55 5.17
CA ALA A 92 -9.16 -5.89 5.31
C ALA A 92 -9.50 -6.55 3.95
N ASP A 93 -10.06 -5.77 3.02
CA ASP A 93 -10.41 -6.24 1.68
C ASP A 93 -9.15 -6.52 0.84
N ALA A 94 -8.10 -5.71 1.00
CA ALA A 94 -6.80 -5.90 0.35
C ALA A 94 -6.16 -7.24 0.75
N LEU A 95 -6.03 -7.50 2.06
CA LEU A 95 -5.51 -8.78 2.56
C LEU A 95 -6.32 -9.97 2.06
N LYS A 96 -7.66 -9.85 2.06
CA LYS A 96 -8.55 -10.91 1.57
C LYS A 96 -8.35 -11.21 0.09
N ARG A 97 -8.22 -10.17 -0.74
CA ARG A 97 -7.98 -10.30 -2.19
C ARG A 97 -6.65 -11.01 -2.45
N ASP A 98 -5.62 -10.65 -1.71
CA ASP A 98 -4.26 -11.15 -1.92
C ASP A 98 -4.02 -12.52 -1.23
N GLY A 99 -5.05 -13.08 -0.59
CA GLY A 99 -4.97 -14.36 0.11
C GLY A 99 -4.08 -14.29 1.35
N MET A 100 -3.85 -13.10 1.87
CA MET A 100 -2.98 -12.82 3.02
C MET A 100 -3.80 -12.72 4.31
N LYS A 101 -3.09 -12.86 5.43
CA LYS A 101 -3.66 -12.70 6.77
C LYS A 101 -2.66 -11.97 7.66
N PRO A 102 -3.13 -11.17 8.63
CA PRO A 102 -2.28 -10.61 9.66
C PRO A 102 -1.55 -11.73 10.40
N ASN A 103 -0.26 -11.52 10.68
CA ASN A 103 0.58 -12.52 11.34
C ASN A 103 1.31 -11.97 12.58
N VAL A 104 0.97 -10.77 13.02
CA VAL A 104 1.52 -10.13 14.22
C VAL A 104 0.81 -10.62 15.49
N PRO A 105 1.54 -10.82 16.62
CA PRO A 105 0.98 -11.43 17.83
C PRO A 105 0.21 -10.46 18.74
N TYR A 106 0.35 -9.15 18.51
CA TYR A 106 -0.32 -8.10 19.25
C TYR A 106 -1.23 -7.31 18.32
N SER A 107 -2.38 -6.87 18.82
CA SER A 107 -3.44 -6.34 17.98
C SER A 107 -4.34 -5.41 18.79
N ILE A 108 -5.64 -5.46 18.52
CA ILE A 108 -6.68 -4.61 19.06
C ILE A 108 -7.19 -5.19 20.39
N LYS A 109 -7.37 -4.33 21.40
CA LYS A 109 -8.06 -4.69 22.65
C LYS A 109 -9.50 -5.07 22.35
N GLU A 110 -10.04 -6.08 23.04
CA GLU A 110 -11.41 -6.52 22.84
C GLU A 110 -12.41 -5.37 23.06
N GLY A 111 -13.29 -5.14 22.08
CA GLY A 111 -14.30 -4.08 22.12
C GLY A 111 -13.77 -2.65 21.97
N ALA A 112 -12.49 -2.47 21.60
CA ALA A 112 -11.94 -1.14 21.37
C ALA A 112 -12.62 -0.42 20.20
N ASP A 113 -12.84 0.88 20.37
CA ASP A 113 -13.19 1.77 19.27
C ASP A 113 -11.93 2.10 18.46
N LEU A 114 -11.99 1.87 17.16
CA LEU A 114 -10.90 2.10 16.22
C LEU A 114 -11.06 3.38 15.41
N SER A 115 -12.18 4.08 15.54
CA SER A 115 -12.52 5.27 14.75
C SER A 115 -11.37 6.28 14.69
N GLU A 116 -10.89 6.69 15.86
CA GLU A 116 -9.82 7.67 15.99
C GLU A 116 -8.47 7.15 15.48
N ALA A 117 -8.15 5.87 15.70
CA ALA A 117 -6.94 5.26 15.17
C ALA A 117 -6.95 5.18 13.63
N VAL A 118 -8.11 4.88 13.04
CA VAL A 118 -8.29 4.92 11.59
C VAL A 118 -8.14 6.35 11.07
N GLU A 119 -8.74 7.35 11.73
CA GLU A 119 -8.59 8.76 11.35
C GLU A 119 -7.15 9.24 11.40
N VAL A 120 -6.39 8.84 12.42
CA VAL A 120 -4.95 9.10 12.53
C VAL A 120 -4.22 8.54 11.31
N GLY A 121 -4.42 7.28 10.96
CA GLY A 121 -3.78 6.66 9.80
C GLY A 121 -4.17 7.31 8.47
N LEU A 122 -5.46 7.64 8.29
CA LEU A 122 -5.93 8.33 7.08
C LEU A 122 -5.29 9.71 6.93
N ARG A 123 -5.17 10.47 8.04
CA ARG A 123 -4.53 11.79 8.05
C ARG A 123 -3.05 11.73 7.66
N VAL A 124 -2.31 10.74 8.17
CA VAL A 124 -0.87 10.56 7.83
C VAL A 124 -0.68 10.44 6.32
N CYS A 125 -1.55 9.71 5.61
CA CYS A 125 -1.46 9.61 4.16
C CYS A 125 -1.97 10.86 3.44
N ASP A 126 -3.04 11.53 3.91
CA ASP A 126 -3.54 12.78 3.31
C ASP A 126 -2.47 13.90 3.36
N GLU A 127 -1.71 13.99 4.45
CA GLU A 127 -0.62 14.96 4.61
C GLU A 127 0.56 14.72 3.65
N LEU A 128 0.74 13.48 3.19
CA LEU A 128 1.80 13.10 2.25
C LEU A 128 1.36 13.16 0.77
N VAL A 129 0.05 13.17 0.51
CA VAL A 129 -0.53 13.30 -0.83
C VAL A 129 -0.63 14.78 -1.28
N ARG A 130 -0.60 15.74 -0.35
CA ARG A 130 -0.70 17.19 -0.63
C ARG A 130 0.65 17.85 -0.89
#